data_AF-A0A1A0I7L1-F1
#
_entry.id   AF-A0A1A0I7L1-F1
#
_cell.length_a   1.000
_cell.length_b   1.000
_cell.length_c   1.000
_cell.angle_alpha   90.00
_cell.angle_beta   90.00
_cell.angle_gamma   90.00
#
_symmetry.space_group_name_H-M   'P 1'
#
loop_
_entity.id
_entity.type
_entity.pdbx_description
1 polymer ?
#
loop_
_entity_poly.entity_id
_entity_poly.type
_entity_poly.pdbx_seq_one_letter_code
_entity_poly.pdbx_strand_id
1 'polypeptide(L)'
;MGAVVLAVALPLAACSTTTSSSKPSESSQPADPNAAVANPLPDNAVGNAVGRLDGLVSDLMSRTKIPGLAVAVVQGGEVKYAKGFGVTDVSTRAKVNADTVFQLASVSKSVGSTVIAKLVTDKVVGWDTPVATNYPGFALSNPYVTSNVTIADMYAHRSGLPEHAGDKIEDLGYNREQVISRLSAMPLSPFRITYDYTNFGLTAAATSAANKAGADWATLSQNEIYGPLGMSRTSSRYSDFAGRDNRAVGHIKSNGQWVVSPYPRQPDAQSPAGGVSSSVNDMAHWMSMVLAGGTTSSGQRIVDADALTPALTPQIVSSPAAAPDDRAGFYGYGFNSSVTEAGRTQFSHSGAFASGAGTTFLMIPSADLGIVALTNAAPIGAAETLTGKFADIVQFGEVKHDWATLYGNAFADMSKPVGSLVGQSPPANPTPAQPLSTYVGVYQNPVYGQAEVRDNGGKLMLDMGPGGVTKRELRHWDGNTYTFTLQNENAEPGSISKVTFDGPGMSIEYYDDASNNGVFVRS
;
A
#
# COMPACT_ATOMS: atom_id res chain seq x y z
N MET A 1 26.92 -90.04 55.07
CA MET A 1 27.82 -89.30 55.97
C MET A 1 27.61 -87.81 55.74
N GLY A 2 27.33 -87.05 56.80
CA GLY A 2 27.33 -85.58 56.80
C GLY A 2 25.97 -84.91 56.50
N ALA A 3 25.33 -84.38 57.54
CA ALA A 3 24.12 -83.57 57.51
C ALA A 3 24.43 -82.16 58.07
N VAL A 4 23.41 -81.26 58.03
CA VAL A 4 23.23 -80.02 58.86
C VAL A 4 23.84 -78.72 58.25
N VAL A 5 23.27 -77.50 58.22
CA VAL A 5 21.95 -76.81 58.40
C VAL A 5 22.16 -75.28 58.13
N LEU A 6 21.08 -74.58 57.74
CA LEU A 6 20.70 -73.13 57.79
C LEU A 6 21.73 -71.98 57.70
N ALA A 7 21.36 -70.93 56.95
CA ALA A 7 21.02 -69.59 57.51
C ALA A 7 20.28 -68.69 56.50
N VAL A 8 19.31 -67.91 57.00
CA VAL A 8 18.50 -66.88 56.32
C VAL A 8 19.13 -65.50 56.52
N ALA A 9 19.12 -64.61 55.52
CA ALA A 9 19.11 -63.16 55.71
C ALA A 9 18.61 -62.40 54.45
N LEU A 10 17.65 -61.49 54.62
CA LEU A 10 17.23 -60.46 53.66
C LEU A 10 18.33 -59.39 53.45
N PRO A 11 18.29 -58.64 52.33
CA PRO A 11 18.16 -57.19 52.49
C PRO A 11 17.27 -56.47 51.46
N LEU A 12 16.44 -55.56 52.02
CA LEU A 12 16.16 -54.17 51.65
C LEU A 12 16.23 -53.70 50.18
N ALA A 13 15.11 -53.09 49.76
CA ALA A 13 14.99 -52.22 48.61
C ALA A 13 15.82 -50.93 48.77
N ALA A 14 16.41 -50.47 47.67
CA ALA A 14 16.78 -49.07 47.46
C ALA A 14 16.54 -48.71 45.98
N CYS A 15 15.52 -47.89 45.72
CA CYS A 15 15.34 -47.20 44.46
C CYS A 15 16.41 -46.10 44.35
N SER A 16 17.34 -46.23 43.43
CA SER A 16 18.23 -45.13 43.04
C SER A 16 17.66 -44.42 41.81
N THR A 17 17.24 -43.19 42.03
CA THR A 17 16.80 -42.21 41.03
C THR A 17 17.95 -41.84 40.09
N THR A 18 17.84 -42.18 38.81
CA THR A 18 18.70 -41.65 37.77
C THR A 18 18.27 -40.21 37.44
N THR A 19 19.01 -39.24 37.98
CA THR A 19 18.99 -37.86 37.50
C THR A 19 19.60 -37.80 36.11
N SER A 20 18.74 -37.84 35.09
CA SER A 20 19.10 -37.44 33.72
C SER A 20 19.25 -35.92 33.69
N SER A 21 20.49 -35.45 33.67
CA SER A 21 20.81 -34.06 33.33
C SER A 21 20.64 -33.92 31.81
N SER A 22 19.51 -33.36 31.37
CA SER A 22 19.31 -32.98 29.98
C SER A 22 20.21 -31.78 29.66
N LYS A 23 21.26 -32.01 28.86
CA LYS A 23 22.01 -30.94 28.20
C LYS A 23 21.06 -30.11 27.32
N PRO A 24 21.32 -28.81 27.11
CA PRO A 24 20.58 -28.02 26.14
C PRO A 24 20.74 -28.64 24.76
N SER A 25 19.62 -28.82 24.06
CA SER A 25 19.61 -29.28 22.68
C SER A 25 20.42 -28.30 21.83
N GLU A 26 21.50 -28.78 21.21
CA GLU A 26 22.20 -28.07 20.14
C GLU A 26 21.17 -27.68 19.07
N SER A 27 21.17 -26.39 18.70
CA SER A 27 20.32 -25.88 17.63
C SER A 27 20.67 -26.62 16.35
N SER A 28 19.77 -27.45 15.83
CA SER A 28 19.92 -28.04 14.51
C SER A 28 20.03 -26.90 13.49
N GLN A 29 21.20 -26.76 12.85
CA GLN A 29 21.32 -25.89 11.69
C GLN A 29 20.22 -26.27 10.68
N PRO A 30 19.56 -25.30 10.04
CA PRO A 30 18.55 -25.61 9.04
C PRO A 30 19.17 -26.47 7.94
N ALA A 31 18.46 -27.53 7.55
CA ALA A 31 18.91 -28.43 6.49
C ALA A 31 19.03 -27.71 5.12
N ASP A 32 18.32 -26.59 4.95
CA ASP A 32 18.43 -25.71 3.79
C ASP A 32 19.30 -24.48 4.14
N PRO A 33 20.47 -24.30 3.50
CA PRO A 33 21.31 -23.12 3.72
C PRO A 33 20.63 -21.81 3.32
N ASN A 34 19.61 -21.82 2.44
CA ASN A 34 18.85 -20.63 2.08
C ASN A 34 17.84 -20.23 3.19
N ALA A 35 17.52 -21.14 4.10
CA ALA A 35 16.73 -20.87 5.29
C ALA A 35 17.59 -20.51 6.51
N ALA A 36 18.93 -20.57 6.38
CA ALA A 36 19.85 -20.20 7.43
C ALA A 36 19.79 -18.70 7.70
N VAL A 37 19.71 -18.35 8.99
CA VAL A 37 19.80 -16.96 9.41
C VAL A 37 21.19 -16.70 9.95
N ALA A 38 21.88 -15.72 9.36
CA ALA A 38 23.27 -15.40 9.71
C ALA A 38 23.42 -14.94 11.17
N ASN A 39 22.47 -14.13 11.67
CA ASN A 39 22.51 -13.57 13.02
C ASN A 39 21.32 -14.04 13.87
N PRO A 40 21.55 -14.73 15.00
CA PRO A 40 20.47 -15.07 15.93
C PRO A 40 19.83 -13.79 16.48
N LEU A 41 18.55 -13.87 16.84
CA LEU A 41 17.90 -12.76 17.55
C LEU A 41 18.54 -12.61 18.94
N PRO A 42 18.65 -11.38 19.48
CA PRO A 42 18.94 -11.16 20.88
C PRO A 42 17.98 -11.90 21.81
N ASP A 43 18.43 -12.21 23.02
CA ASP A 43 17.58 -12.82 24.05
C ASP A 43 16.36 -11.94 24.35
N ASN A 44 15.17 -12.55 24.36
CA ASN A 44 13.89 -11.87 24.54
C ASN A 44 13.68 -10.67 23.58
N ALA A 45 14.24 -10.72 22.36
CA ALA A 45 14.23 -9.62 21.40
C ALA A 45 12.85 -8.95 21.22
N VAL A 46 11.81 -9.73 20.94
CA VAL A 46 10.46 -9.21 20.71
C VAL A 46 9.85 -8.62 21.98
N GLY A 47 10.00 -9.30 23.12
CA GLY A 47 9.52 -8.77 24.42
C GLY A 47 10.18 -7.44 24.78
N ASN A 48 11.49 -7.34 24.57
CA ASN A 48 12.27 -6.11 24.80
C ASN A 48 11.82 -4.99 23.85
N ALA A 49 11.59 -5.28 22.57
CA ALA A 49 11.11 -4.31 21.59
C ALA A 49 9.69 -3.83 21.91
N VAL A 50 8.78 -4.74 22.27
CA VAL A 50 7.41 -4.43 22.70
C VAL A 50 7.41 -3.52 23.93
N GLY A 51 8.28 -3.80 24.93
CA GLY A 51 8.43 -2.98 26.11
C GLY A 51 8.88 -1.53 25.84
N ARG A 52 9.44 -1.24 24.65
CA ARG A 52 9.87 0.10 24.22
C ARG A 52 8.84 0.84 23.36
N LEU A 53 7.81 0.17 22.86
CA LEU A 53 6.87 0.74 21.87
C LEU A 53 6.16 2.00 22.37
N ASP A 54 5.65 2.02 23.60
CA ASP A 54 4.97 3.20 24.16
C ASP A 54 5.86 4.45 24.11
N GLY A 55 7.14 4.29 24.45
CA GLY A 55 8.13 5.37 24.39
C GLY A 55 8.46 5.79 22.96
N LEU A 56 8.63 4.84 22.04
CA LEU A 56 8.88 5.12 20.62
C LEU A 56 7.72 5.88 19.97
N VAL A 57 6.48 5.47 20.25
CA VAL A 57 5.28 6.17 19.75
C VAL A 57 5.18 7.57 20.36
N SER A 58 5.40 7.70 21.67
CA SER A 58 5.35 9.02 22.34
C SER A 58 6.38 9.99 21.78
N ASP A 59 7.62 9.55 21.57
CA ASP A 59 8.68 10.34 20.93
C ASP A 59 8.33 10.72 19.50
N LEU A 60 7.84 9.76 18.70
CA LEU A 60 7.43 9.98 17.32
C LEU A 60 6.33 11.05 17.24
N MET A 61 5.23 10.86 17.98
CA MET A 61 4.10 11.81 17.99
C MET A 61 4.50 13.17 18.55
N SER A 62 5.41 13.23 19.53
CA SER A 62 5.91 14.50 20.05
C SER A 62 6.68 15.29 18.98
N ARG A 63 7.49 14.63 18.15
CA ARG A 63 8.27 15.28 17.09
C ARG A 63 7.43 15.66 15.88
N THR A 64 6.57 14.76 15.42
CA THR A 64 5.81 14.93 14.16
C THR A 64 4.46 15.60 14.34
N LYS A 65 3.94 15.59 15.57
CA LYS A 65 2.61 16.07 15.95
C LYS A 65 1.46 15.39 15.20
N ILE A 66 1.68 14.21 14.60
CA ILE A 66 0.60 13.48 13.90
C ILE A 66 -0.60 13.27 14.83
N PRO A 67 -1.84 13.35 14.32
CA PRO A 67 -3.03 13.38 15.19
C PRO A 67 -3.27 12.06 15.93
N GLY A 68 -3.17 10.95 15.22
CA GLY A 68 -3.49 9.63 15.73
C GLY A 68 -2.68 8.51 15.08
N LEU A 69 -2.44 7.47 15.86
CA LEU A 69 -1.69 6.28 15.45
C LEU A 69 -2.24 5.06 16.19
N ALA A 70 -2.38 3.93 15.50
CA ALA A 70 -2.58 2.62 16.12
C ALA A 70 -1.46 1.67 15.69
N VAL A 71 -1.03 0.80 16.60
CA VAL A 71 0.01 -0.21 16.32
C VAL A 71 -0.35 -1.55 16.95
N ALA A 72 -0.08 -2.63 16.23
CA ALA A 72 -0.15 -3.99 16.76
C ALA A 72 1.09 -4.80 16.37
N VAL A 73 1.45 -5.76 17.23
CA VAL A 73 2.53 -6.72 17.04
C VAL A 73 1.98 -8.12 17.23
N VAL A 74 2.29 -9.01 16.30
CA VAL A 74 2.02 -10.45 16.40
C VAL A 74 3.33 -11.22 16.46
N GLN A 75 3.38 -12.26 17.29
CA GLN A 75 4.48 -13.21 17.32
C GLN A 75 3.99 -14.59 17.74
N GLY A 76 4.42 -15.67 17.08
CA GLY A 76 4.00 -17.00 17.50
C GLY A 76 2.52 -17.27 17.22
N GLY A 77 1.93 -16.58 16.24
CA GLY A 77 0.47 -16.53 16.03
C GLY A 77 -0.33 -15.74 17.07
N GLU A 78 0.30 -15.16 18.09
CA GLU A 78 -0.36 -14.42 19.17
C GLU A 78 -0.18 -12.90 19.05
N VAL A 79 -1.19 -12.13 19.45
CA VAL A 79 -1.08 -10.67 19.58
C VAL A 79 -0.28 -10.33 20.83
N LYS A 80 0.95 -9.82 20.65
CA LYS A 80 1.83 -9.41 21.75
C LYS A 80 1.60 -7.97 22.19
N TYR A 81 1.03 -7.15 21.30
CA TYR A 81 0.75 -5.75 21.56
C TYR A 81 -0.36 -5.25 20.63
N ALA A 82 -1.30 -4.43 21.12
CA ALA A 82 -2.26 -3.70 20.29
C ALA A 82 -2.74 -2.45 21.05
N LYS A 83 -2.48 -1.25 20.52
CA LYS A 83 -2.83 0.01 21.20
C LYS A 83 -3.01 1.17 20.22
N GLY A 84 -3.92 2.08 20.59
CA GLY A 84 -4.15 3.35 19.92
C GLY A 84 -3.62 4.54 20.71
N PHE A 85 -3.24 5.59 19.99
CA PHE A 85 -2.65 6.82 20.52
C PHE A 85 -3.21 8.03 19.78
N GLY A 86 -3.33 9.15 20.51
CA GLY A 86 -3.84 10.39 19.95
C GLY A 86 -5.34 10.36 19.66
N VAL A 87 -5.74 11.03 18.58
CA VAL A 87 -7.14 11.28 18.25
C VAL A 87 -7.49 10.87 16.82
N THR A 88 -8.71 10.37 16.65
CA THR A 88 -9.28 10.02 15.35
C THR A 88 -9.58 11.27 14.52
N ASP A 89 -9.84 12.39 15.19
CA ASP A 89 -10.22 13.68 14.62
C ASP A 89 -9.76 14.80 15.58
N VAL A 90 -8.98 15.77 15.08
CA VAL A 90 -8.49 16.90 15.89
C VAL A 90 -9.60 17.85 16.36
N SER A 91 -10.75 17.87 15.68
CA SER A 91 -11.90 18.72 16.00
C SER A 91 -12.74 18.13 17.15
N THR A 92 -13.04 16.83 17.11
CA THR A 92 -13.84 16.16 18.15
C THR A 92 -12.99 15.63 19.30
N ARG A 93 -11.71 15.38 19.05
CA ARG A 93 -10.73 14.79 19.99
C ARG A 93 -11.11 13.39 20.48
N ALA A 94 -11.94 12.66 19.74
CA ALA A 94 -12.21 11.25 20.00
C ALA A 94 -10.91 10.45 19.96
N LYS A 95 -10.70 9.54 20.92
CA LYS A 95 -9.42 8.83 21.08
C LYS A 95 -9.30 7.67 20.10
N VAL A 96 -8.10 7.49 19.57
CA VAL A 96 -7.74 6.25 18.85
C VAL A 96 -7.62 5.10 19.86
N ASN A 97 -8.15 3.93 19.50
CA ASN A 97 -7.93 2.65 20.18
C ASN A 97 -7.52 1.56 19.16
N ALA A 98 -7.28 0.33 19.63
CA ALA A 98 -6.85 -0.78 18.77
C ALA A 98 -7.90 -1.22 17.73
N ASP A 99 -9.16 -0.87 17.95
CA ASP A 99 -10.31 -1.16 17.08
C ASP A 99 -10.68 0.01 16.16
N THR A 100 -10.00 1.15 16.27
CA THR A 100 -10.24 2.30 15.39
C THR A 100 -9.91 1.90 13.96
N VAL A 101 -10.85 2.19 13.05
CA VAL A 101 -10.69 1.88 11.63
C VAL A 101 -9.96 3.01 10.90
N PHE A 102 -8.92 2.65 10.16
CA PHE A 102 -8.13 3.51 9.29
C PHE A 102 -8.29 3.06 7.84
N GLN A 103 -8.16 3.98 6.89
CA GLN A 103 -7.91 3.61 5.50
C GLN A 103 -6.49 3.07 5.37
N LEU A 104 -6.31 1.93 4.72
CA LEU A 104 -5.02 1.26 4.61
C LEU A 104 -4.17 1.79 3.46
N ALA A 105 -4.77 2.49 2.49
CA ALA A 105 -4.11 2.87 1.24
C ALA A 105 -3.40 1.64 0.63
N SER A 106 -2.18 1.77 0.11
CA SER A 106 -1.51 0.69 -0.62
C SER A 106 -1.19 -0.59 0.16
N VAL A 107 -1.30 -0.62 1.50
CA VAL A 107 -1.32 -1.90 2.25
C VAL A 107 -2.47 -2.81 1.76
N SER A 108 -3.52 -2.23 1.17
CA SER A 108 -4.60 -2.95 0.48
C SER A 108 -4.10 -3.93 -0.58
N LYS A 109 -2.96 -3.68 -1.24
CA LYS A 109 -2.40 -4.57 -2.27
C LYS A 109 -2.01 -5.92 -1.69
N SER A 110 -1.38 -5.91 -0.53
CA SER A 110 -0.97 -7.13 0.18
C SER A 110 -2.18 -7.90 0.66
N VAL A 111 -3.18 -7.20 1.22
CA VAL A 111 -4.45 -7.82 1.64
C VAL A 111 -5.19 -8.41 0.42
N GLY A 112 -5.32 -7.65 -0.67
CA GLY A 112 -5.94 -8.09 -1.91
C GLY A 112 -5.20 -9.26 -2.57
N SER A 113 -3.87 -9.28 -2.49
CA SER A 113 -3.07 -10.41 -2.96
C SER A 113 -3.41 -11.70 -2.21
N THR A 114 -3.68 -11.63 -0.90
CA THR A 114 -4.16 -12.82 -0.16
C THR A 114 -5.56 -13.28 -0.60
N VAL A 115 -6.43 -12.37 -1.04
CA VAL A 115 -7.72 -12.73 -1.68
C VAL A 115 -7.46 -13.48 -2.98
N ILE A 116 -6.54 -13.01 -3.83
CA ILE A 116 -6.20 -13.72 -5.08
C ILE A 116 -5.56 -15.08 -4.79
N ALA A 117 -4.64 -15.17 -3.82
CA ALA A 117 -4.05 -16.44 -3.40
C ALA A 117 -5.11 -17.43 -2.91
N LYS A 118 -6.16 -16.96 -2.24
CA LYS A 118 -7.33 -17.79 -1.89
C LYS A 118 -8.06 -18.31 -3.13
N LEU A 119 -8.30 -17.47 -4.14
CA LEU A 119 -8.90 -17.92 -5.40
C LEU A 119 -8.02 -18.92 -6.17
N VAL A 120 -6.69 -18.80 -6.05
CA VAL A 120 -5.74 -19.77 -6.60
C VAL A 120 -5.81 -21.10 -5.84
N THR A 121 -5.92 -21.04 -4.51
CA THR A 121 -6.15 -22.21 -3.65
C THR A 121 -7.41 -22.98 -4.08
N ASP A 122 -8.48 -22.24 -4.37
CA ASP A 122 -9.77 -22.80 -4.80
C ASP A 122 -9.83 -23.16 -6.29
N LYS A 123 -8.75 -22.91 -7.04
CA LYS A 123 -8.66 -23.14 -8.49
C LYS A 123 -9.69 -22.34 -9.31
N VAL A 124 -10.12 -21.19 -8.79
CA VAL A 124 -11.00 -20.25 -9.50
C VAL A 124 -10.23 -19.51 -10.59
N VAL A 125 -9.00 -19.09 -10.28
CA VAL A 125 -8.01 -18.54 -11.21
C VAL A 125 -6.62 -19.10 -10.89
N GLY A 126 -5.68 -18.95 -11.81
CA GLY A 126 -4.24 -19.09 -11.56
C GLY A 126 -3.55 -17.73 -11.55
N TRP A 127 -2.39 -17.63 -10.90
CA TRP A 127 -1.54 -16.43 -11.00
C TRP A 127 -1.13 -16.15 -12.47
N ASP A 128 -0.99 -17.19 -13.28
CA ASP A 128 -0.69 -17.14 -14.71
C ASP A 128 -1.92 -16.91 -15.61
N THR A 129 -3.12 -16.76 -15.03
CA THR A 129 -4.32 -16.49 -15.82
C THR A 129 -4.22 -15.14 -16.51
N PRO A 130 -4.38 -15.06 -17.85
CA PRO A 130 -4.42 -13.79 -18.56
C PRO A 130 -5.59 -12.93 -18.09
N VAL A 131 -5.35 -11.64 -17.87
CA VAL A 131 -6.38 -10.70 -17.37
C VAL A 131 -7.58 -10.64 -18.32
N ALA A 132 -7.32 -10.63 -19.63
CA ALA A 132 -8.35 -10.58 -20.67
C ALA A 132 -9.30 -11.80 -20.66
N THR A 133 -8.88 -12.96 -20.14
CA THR A 133 -9.70 -14.18 -20.13
C THR A 133 -11.00 -14.01 -19.35
N ASN A 134 -10.97 -13.28 -18.24
CA ASN A 134 -12.13 -13.06 -17.37
C ASN A 134 -12.59 -11.59 -17.34
N TYR A 135 -12.02 -10.75 -18.20
CA TYR A 135 -12.44 -9.36 -18.35
C TYR A 135 -12.64 -9.01 -19.83
N PRO A 136 -13.75 -9.45 -20.45
CA PRO A 136 -14.07 -9.10 -21.82
C PRO A 136 -14.10 -7.58 -22.00
N GLY A 137 -13.32 -7.07 -22.96
CA GLY A 137 -13.14 -5.64 -23.21
C GLY A 137 -11.91 -5.01 -22.54
N PHE A 138 -11.16 -5.76 -21.72
CA PHE A 138 -9.84 -5.33 -21.28
C PHE A 138 -8.85 -5.26 -22.45
N ALA A 139 -8.15 -4.14 -22.56
CA ALA A 139 -7.12 -3.91 -23.57
C ALA A 139 -6.02 -2.99 -23.03
N LEU A 140 -4.79 -3.24 -23.50
CA LEU A 140 -3.64 -2.34 -23.41
C LEU A 140 -3.23 -1.93 -24.83
N SER A 141 -2.38 -0.90 -24.97
CA SER A 141 -1.99 -0.37 -26.29
C SER A 141 -1.27 -1.38 -27.19
N ASN A 142 -0.71 -2.46 -26.63
CA ASN A 142 -0.12 -3.57 -27.37
C ASN A 142 -1.02 -4.82 -27.34
N PRO A 143 -1.48 -5.36 -28.49
CA PRO A 143 -2.32 -6.57 -28.55
C PRO A 143 -1.67 -7.84 -27.98
N TYR A 144 -0.34 -7.99 -28.14
CA TYR A 144 0.38 -9.12 -27.56
C TYR A 144 0.36 -9.03 -26.03
N VAL A 145 0.67 -7.86 -25.46
CA VAL A 145 0.62 -7.67 -24.00
C VAL A 145 -0.81 -7.85 -23.49
N THR A 146 -1.81 -7.30 -24.18
CA THR A 146 -3.24 -7.48 -23.84
C THR A 146 -3.63 -8.95 -23.68
N SER A 147 -3.20 -9.81 -24.61
CA SER A 147 -3.55 -11.23 -24.61
C SER A 147 -2.70 -12.09 -23.66
N ASN A 148 -1.56 -11.59 -23.18
CA ASN A 148 -0.58 -12.38 -22.42
C ASN A 148 -0.28 -11.83 -21.01
N VAL A 149 -0.72 -10.62 -20.68
CA VAL A 149 -0.54 -10.05 -19.32
C VAL A 149 -1.39 -10.82 -18.33
N THR A 150 -0.74 -11.35 -17.31
CA THR A 150 -1.36 -12.22 -16.31
C THR A 150 -1.72 -11.46 -15.04
N ILE A 151 -2.52 -12.11 -14.17
CA ILE A 151 -2.78 -11.62 -12.82
C ILE A 151 -1.45 -11.39 -12.06
N ALA A 152 -0.50 -12.33 -12.16
CA ALA A 152 0.85 -12.22 -11.61
C ALA A 152 1.60 -10.98 -12.12
N ASP A 153 1.58 -10.75 -13.44
CA ASP A 153 2.30 -9.62 -14.04
C ASP A 153 1.77 -8.27 -13.50
N MET A 154 0.44 -8.16 -13.30
CA MET A 154 -0.17 -6.96 -12.72
C MET A 154 0.12 -6.79 -11.23
N TYR A 155 0.06 -7.87 -10.45
CA TYR A 155 0.38 -7.83 -9.02
C TYR A 155 1.87 -7.66 -8.73
N ALA A 156 2.76 -8.01 -9.67
CA ALA A 156 4.19 -7.73 -9.61
C ALA A 156 4.58 -6.37 -10.23
N HIS A 157 3.64 -5.55 -10.71
CA HIS A 157 3.95 -4.28 -11.37
C HIS A 157 4.89 -4.40 -12.58
N ARG A 158 4.78 -5.49 -13.35
CA ARG A 158 5.61 -5.77 -14.54
C ARG A 158 4.82 -5.88 -15.84
N SER A 159 3.65 -5.26 -15.87
CA SER A 159 2.73 -5.25 -17.03
C SER A 159 3.22 -4.38 -18.19
N GLY A 160 4.18 -3.49 -17.93
CA GLY A 160 4.61 -2.45 -18.86
C GLY A 160 3.75 -1.18 -18.83
N LEU A 161 2.67 -1.13 -18.04
CA LEU A 161 1.93 0.12 -17.83
C LEU A 161 2.84 1.18 -17.19
N PRO A 162 2.69 2.47 -17.53
CA PRO A 162 3.45 3.53 -16.87
C PRO A 162 3.18 3.58 -15.36
N GLU A 163 4.14 4.13 -14.63
CA GLU A 163 3.99 4.39 -13.20
C GLU A 163 2.73 5.23 -12.93
N HIS A 164 1.93 4.82 -11.94
CA HIS A 164 0.67 5.46 -11.55
C HIS A 164 -0.38 5.57 -12.68
N ALA A 165 -0.28 4.72 -13.72
CA ALA A 165 -1.26 4.64 -14.78
C ALA A 165 -2.70 4.50 -14.22
N GLY A 166 -3.56 5.46 -14.56
CA GLY A 166 -4.97 5.52 -14.17
C GLY A 166 -5.29 6.47 -13.00
N ASP A 167 -4.32 6.84 -12.17
CA ASP A 167 -4.59 7.60 -10.93
C ASP A 167 -5.18 9.00 -11.22
N LYS A 168 -4.61 9.74 -12.18
CA LYS A 168 -5.15 11.05 -12.60
C LYS A 168 -6.49 10.95 -13.34
N ILE A 169 -6.83 9.77 -13.86
CA ILE A 169 -8.15 9.51 -14.47
C ILE A 169 -9.17 9.31 -13.35
N GLU A 170 -8.82 8.62 -12.27
CA GLU A 170 -9.66 8.54 -11.06
C GLU A 170 -9.92 9.93 -10.48
N ASP A 171 -8.90 10.79 -10.39
CA ASP A 171 -9.04 12.17 -9.89
C ASP A 171 -10.05 13.01 -10.69
N LEU A 172 -10.26 12.68 -11.96
CA LEU A 172 -11.26 13.32 -12.82
C LEU A 172 -12.68 12.80 -12.55
N GLY A 173 -12.87 11.84 -11.63
CA GLY A 173 -14.16 11.28 -11.24
C GLY A 173 -14.63 10.12 -12.11
N TYR A 174 -13.76 9.53 -12.93
CA TYR A 174 -14.08 8.31 -13.66
C TYR A 174 -14.20 7.12 -12.71
N ASN A 175 -15.19 6.25 -12.96
CA ASN A 175 -15.35 5.01 -12.21
C ASN A 175 -14.30 3.97 -12.63
N ARG A 176 -14.25 2.84 -11.90
CA ARG A 176 -13.26 1.77 -12.12
C ARG A 176 -13.20 1.31 -13.57
N GLU A 177 -14.33 0.97 -14.17
CA GLU A 177 -14.41 0.45 -15.54
C GLU A 177 -13.93 1.49 -16.56
N GLN A 178 -14.31 2.75 -16.34
CA GLN A 178 -13.89 3.87 -17.18
C GLN A 178 -12.38 4.13 -17.08
N VAL A 179 -11.77 4.00 -15.90
CA VAL A 179 -10.31 4.14 -15.74
C VAL A 179 -9.60 2.97 -16.41
N ILE A 180 -10.01 1.73 -16.14
CA ILE A 180 -9.36 0.53 -16.70
C ILE A 180 -9.40 0.52 -18.22
N SER A 181 -10.54 0.87 -18.83
CA SER A 181 -10.67 0.92 -20.30
C SER A 181 -9.71 1.93 -20.96
N ARG A 182 -9.39 3.04 -20.27
CA ARG A 182 -8.48 4.08 -20.76
C ARG A 182 -7.00 3.68 -20.69
N LEU A 183 -6.64 2.64 -19.96
CA LEU A 183 -5.28 2.09 -19.95
C LEU A 183 -4.84 1.64 -21.35
N SER A 184 -5.79 1.31 -22.24
CA SER A 184 -5.53 0.98 -23.65
C SER A 184 -4.91 2.12 -24.46
N ALA A 185 -5.07 3.38 -24.02
CA ALA A 185 -4.52 4.55 -24.68
C ALA A 185 -3.11 4.93 -24.19
N MET A 186 -2.58 4.27 -23.16
CA MET A 186 -1.27 4.57 -22.59
C MET A 186 -0.16 3.77 -23.30
N PRO A 187 1.04 4.34 -23.50
CA PRO A 187 2.18 3.58 -23.99
C PRO A 187 2.62 2.52 -22.98
N LEU A 188 3.36 1.51 -23.44
CA LEU A 188 3.89 0.48 -22.56
C LEU A 188 5.43 0.49 -22.56
N SER A 189 6.01 0.40 -21.36
CA SER A 189 7.38 -0.03 -21.11
C SER A 189 7.59 -1.50 -21.52
N PRO A 190 8.84 -1.95 -21.67
CA PRO A 190 9.14 -3.35 -21.95
C PRO A 190 8.48 -4.33 -20.96
N PHE A 191 7.60 -5.17 -21.48
CA PHE A 191 6.79 -6.13 -20.70
C PHE A 191 7.67 -7.14 -19.94
N ARG A 192 7.34 -7.39 -18.66
CA ARG A 192 7.98 -8.33 -17.71
C ARG A 192 9.39 -8.01 -17.23
N ILE A 193 10.08 -7.06 -17.84
CA ILE A 193 11.46 -6.68 -17.45
C ILE A 193 11.56 -5.27 -16.86
N THR A 194 10.43 -4.56 -16.77
CA THR A 194 10.32 -3.23 -16.19
C THR A 194 9.42 -3.30 -14.96
N TYR A 195 9.81 -2.66 -13.87
CA TYR A 195 8.98 -2.46 -12.69
C TYR A 195 8.42 -1.04 -12.73
N ASP A 196 7.11 -0.91 -12.95
CA ASP A 196 6.39 0.36 -12.95
C ASP A 196 5.16 0.22 -12.04
N TYR A 197 5.22 0.88 -10.87
CA TYR A 197 4.18 0.78 -9.85
C TYR A 197 2.86 1.34 -10.36
N THR A 198 1.79 0.53 -10.39
CA THR A 198 0.48 0.98 -10.89
C THR A 198 -0.68 0.43 -10.07
N ASN A 199 -1.58 1.33 -9.66
CA ASN A 199 -2.79 0.96 -8.92
C ASN A 199 -3.84 0.31 -9.82
N PHE A 200 -4.06 0.86 -11.02
CA PHE A 200 -5.11 0.36 -11.90
C PHE A 200 -4.72 -0.88 -12.70
N GLY A 201 -3.43 -1.14 -12.90
CA GLY A 201 -2.97 -2.45 -13.40
C GLY A 201 -3.36 -3.59 -12.45
N LEU A 202 -3.03 -3.44 -11.16
CA LEU A 202 -3.43 -4.40 -10.12
C LEU A 202 -4.96 -4.48 -9.97
N THR A 203 -5.65 -3.34 -10.00
CA THR A 203 -7.12 -3.30 -9.94
C THR A 203 -7.77 -4.03 -11.12
N ALA A 204 -7.20 -3.96 -12.32
CA ALA A 204 -7.69 -4.72 -13.49
C ALA A 204 -7.56 -6.23 -13.30
N ALA A 205 -6.44 -6.71 -12.76
CA ALA A 205 -6.26 -8.13 -12.43
C ALA A 205 -7.23 -8.60 -11.34
N ALA A 206 -7.41 -7.81 -10.28
CA ALA A 206 -8.39 -8.10 -9.23
C ALA A 206 -9.84 -8.14 -9.76
N THR A 207 -10.19 -7.22 -10.66
CA THR A 207 -11.51 -7.19 -11.33
C THR A 207 -11.71 -8.42 -12.21
N SER A 208 -10.68 -8.83 -12.97
CA SER A 208 -10.70 -10.06 -13.76
C SER A 208 -10.95 -11.30 -12.89
N ALA A 209 -10.24 -11.43 -11.77
CA ALA A 209 -10.45 -12.52 -10.83
C ALA A 209 -11.86 -12.51 -10.18
N ALA A 210 -12.35 -11.32 -9.80
CA ALA A 210 -13.69 -11.14 -9.24
C ALA A 210 -14.80 -11.52 -10.23
N ASN A 211 -14.66 -11.12 -11.50
CA ASN A 211 -15.57 -11.53 -12.58
C ASN A 211 -15.63 -13.05 -12.73
N LYS A 212 -14.48 -13.73 -12.64
CA LYS A 212 -14.42 -15.20 -12.69
C LYS A 212 -15.11 -15.86 -11.49
N ALA A 213 -14.97 -15.27 -10.31
CA ALA A 213 -15.64 -15.72 -9.09
C ALA A 213 -17.15 -15.40 -9.06
N GLY A 214 -17.64 -14.53 -9.95
CA GLY A 214 -19.06 -14.17 -10.03
C GLY A 214 -19.53 -13.25 -8.90
N ALA A 215 -18.63 -12.50 -8.26
CA ALA A 215 -18.94 -11.56 -7.19
C ALA A 215 -18.17 -10.25 -7.36
N ASP A 216 -18.67 -9.15 -6.80
CA ASP A 216 -17.90 -7.90 -6.77
C ASP A 216 -16.73 -8.00 -5.78
N TRP A 217 -15.67 -7.23 -6.01
CA TRP A 217 -14.42 -7.30 -5.24
C TRP A 217 -14.60 -7.24 -3.72
N ALA A 218 -15.49 -6.38 -3.23
CA ALA A 218 -15.64 -6.20 -1.80
C ALA A 218 -16.40 -7.36 -1.15
N THR A 219 -17.46 -7.87 -1.80
CA THR A 219 -18.14 -9.09 -1.35
C THR A 219 -17.20 -10.29 -1.37
N LEU A 220 -16.37 -10.41 -2.42
CA LEU A 220 -15.38 -11.47 -2.54
C LEU A 220 -14.34 -11.41 -1.41
N SER A 221 -13.76 -10.22 -1.18
CA SER A 221 -12.78 -10.03 -0.09
C SER A 221 -13.37 -10.37 1.28
N GLN A 222 -14.64 -9.99 1.51
CA GLN A 222 -15.36 -10.30 2.73
C GLN A 222 -15.54 -11.81 2.93
N ASN A 223 -15.94 -12.54 1.89
CA ASN A 223 -16.23 -13.97 1.99
C ASN A 223 -14.96 -14.82 2.07
N GLU A 224 -13.93 -14.45 1.32
CA GLU A 224 -12.72 -15.26 1.14
C GLU A 224 -11.68 -15.05 2.24
N ILE A 225 -11.57 -13.83 2.78
CA ILE A 225 -10.53 -13.46 3.75
C ILE A 225 -11.13 -12.85 5.02
N TYR A 226 -11.90 -11.77 4.94
CA TYR A 226 -12.23 -11.00 6.15
C TYR A 226 -13.14 -11.77 7.12
N GLY A 227 -14.19 -12.41 6.60
CA GLY A 227 -15.13 -13.22 7.37
C GLY A 227 -14.44 -14.41 8.04
N PRO A 228 -13.76 -15.29 7.28
CA PRO A 228 -13.07 -16.45 7.85
C PRO A 228 -11.98 -16.11 8.88
N LEU A 229 -11.35 -14.94 8.78
CA LEU A 229 -10.36 -14.46 9.75
C LEU A 229 -10.95 -13.69 10.93
N GLY A 230 -12.27 -13.46 10.97
CA GLY A 230 -12.91 -12.67 12.02
C GLY A 230 -12.61 -11.17 11.96
N MET A 231 -12.16 -10.66 10.81
CA MET A 231 -11.82 -9.26 10.57
C MET A 231 -13.07 -8.38 10.38
N SER A 232 -13.92 -8.33 11.40
CA SER A 232 -15.24 -7.69 11.38
C SER A 232 -15.23 -6.16 11.18
N ARG A 233 -14.08 -5.51 11.36
CA ARG A 233 -13.88 -4.06 11.16
C ARG A 233 -13.15 -3.75 9.85
N THR A 234 -12.93 -4.77 9.02
CA THR A 234 -12.28 -4.62 7.72
C THR A 234 -13.34 -4.53 6.62
N SER A 235 -13.12 -3.67 5.63
CA SER A 235 -13.98 -3.60 4.44
C SER A 235 -13.23 -3.01 3.25
N SER A 236 -13.59 -3.46 2.05
CA SER A 236 -13.16 -2.92 0.75
C SER A 236 -14.21 -1.97 0.13
N ARG A 237 -15.18 -1.48 0.91
CA ARG A 237 -16.16 -0.46 0.51
C ARG A 237 -15.96 0.81 1.32
N TYR A 238 -15.85 1.95 0.65
CA TYR A 238 -15.74 3.24 1.33
C TYR A 238 -16.98 3.56 2.18
N SER A 239 -18.18 3.17 1.75
CA SER A 239 -19.42 3.38 2.52
C SER A 239 -19.36 2.76 3.92
N ASP A 240 -18.73 1.59 4.05
CA ASP A 240 -18.62 0.90 5.33
C ASP A 240 -17.62 1.62 6.25
N PHE A 241 -16.52 2.13 5.69
CA PHE A 241 -15.61 3.01 6.42
C PHE A 241 -16.32 4.29 6.87
N ALA A 242 -16.97 5.00 5.95
CA ALA A 242 -17.64 6.28 6.22
C ALA A 242 -18.82 6.15 7.20
N GLY A 243 -19.45 4.97 7.28
CA GLY A 243 -20.54 4.68 8.20
C GLY A 243 -20.12 4.31 9.63
N ARG A 244 -18.82 4.07 9.91
CA ARG A 244 -18.35 3.64 11.24
C ARG A 244 -18.12 4.79 12.20
N ASP A 245 -18.67 4.70 13.41
CA ASP A 245 -18.43 5.70 14.47
C ASP A 245 -16.94 5.74 14.90
N ASN A 246 -16.34 4.57 15.12
CA ASN A 246 -14.92 4.45 15.49
C ASN A 246 -14.02 4.39 14.25
N ARG A 247 -13.92 5.51 13.52
CA ARG A 247 -13.03 5.67 12.37
C ARG A 247 -12.12 6.87 12.54
N ALA A 248 -10.91 6.80 11.98
CA ALA A 248 -9.98 7.92 11.94
C ALA A 248 -10.18 8.73 10.65
N VAL A 249 -10.50 10.03 10.77
CA VAL A 249 -10.58 10.93 9.61
C VAL A 249 -9.19 11.36 9.18
N GLY A 250 -8.98 11.54 7.88
CA GLY A 250 -7.67 11.94 7.34
C GLY A 250 -7.32 13.38 7.69
N HIS A 251 -6.04 13.64 7.98
CA HIS A 251 -5.52 14.97 8.27
C HIS A 251 -4.37 15.34 7.33
N ILE A 252 -4.34 16.61 6.91
CA ILE A 252 -3.26 17.19 6.11
C ILE A 252 -2.58 18.31 6.87
N LYS A 253 -1.36 18.70 6.46
CA LYS A 253 -0.70 19.89 6.98
C LYS A 253 -1.23 21.15 6.29
N SER A 254 -1.65 22.12 7.09
CA SER A 254 -1.98 23.48 6.66
C SER A 254 -1.36 24.48 7.64
N ASN A 255 -0.56 25.42 7.13
CA ASN A 255 0.15 26.42 7.96
C ASN A 255 0.93 25.80 9.14
N GLY A 256 1.57 24.65 8.91
CA GLY A 256 2.35 23.92 9.92
C GLY A 256 1.52 23.17 10.98
N GLN A 257 0.19 23.17 10.87
CA GLN A 257 -0.72 22.45 11.77
C GLN A 257 -1.43 21.31 11.03
N TRP A 258 -1.75 20.24 11.76
CA TRP A 258 -2.59 19.17 11.25
C TRP A 258 -4.06 19.56 11.35
N VAL A 259 -4.74 19.59 10.20
CA VAL A 259 -6.17 19.89 10.09
C VAL A 259 -6.89 18.74 9.40
N VAL A 260 -8.18 18.57 9.67
CA VAL A 260 -9.01 17.59 8.95
C VAL A 260 -8.93 17.91 7.44
N SER A 261 -8.69 16.88 6.63
CA SER A 261 -8.62 17.02 5.18
C SER A 261 -9.95 17.54 4.62
N PRO A 262 -9.95 18.63 3.84
CA PRO A 262 -11.17 19.14 3.21
C PRO A 262 -11.62 18.30 2.00
N TYR A 263 -10.80 17.32 1.57
CA TYR A 263 -11.05 16.40 0.46
C TYR A 263 -10.86 14.96 0.95
N PRO A 264 -11.89 14.33 1.55
CA PRO A 264 -11.77 12.96 2.03
C PRO A 264 -11.55 11.98 0.87
N ARG A 265 -10.67 10.99 1.07
CA ARG A 265 -10.39 9.96 0.07
C ARG A 265 -11.55 8.99 -0.08
N GLN A 266 -12.10 8.86 -1.28
CA GLN A 266 -13.02 7.77 -1.65
C GLN A 266 -12.36 6.85 -2.70
N PRO A 267 -11.66 5.78 -2.29
CA PRO A 267 -10.82 4.97 -3.16
C PRO A 267 -11.54 3.79 -3.83
N ASP A 268 -12.87 3.83 -3.96
CA ASP A 268 -13.61 2.68 -4.45
C ASP A 268 -13.20 2.30 -5.88
N ALA A 269 -12.89 3.27 -6.76
CA ALA A 269 -12.45 2.97 -8.12
C ALA A 269 -11.20 2.07 -8.15
N GLN A 270 -10.26 2.30 -7.23
CA GLN A 270 -9.04 1.50 -7.07
C GLN A 270 -9.05 0.61 -5.81
N SER A 271 -10.23 0.16 -5.35
CA SER A 271 -10.36 -0.55 -4.06
C SER A 271 -9.38 -1.72 -3.85
N PRO A 272 -9.10 -2.60 -4.84
CA PRO A 272 -8.08 -3.64 -4.70
C PRO A 272 -6.68 -3.12 -4.39
N ALA A 273 -6.33 -1.92 -4.88
CA ALA A 273 -5.02 -1.32 -4.74
C ALA A 273 -4.91 -0.38 -3.53
N GLY A 274 -6.02 0.22 -3.07
CA GLY A 274 -5.98 1.25 -2.02
C GLY A 274 -7.20 1.35 -1.10
N GLY A 275 -8.30 0.64 -1.37
CA GLY A 275 -9.59 0.89 -0.73
C GLY A 275 -9.94 0.05 0.48
N VAL A 276 -9.02 -0.78 0.97
CA VAL A 276 -9.25 -1.50 2.24
C VAL A 276 -9.20 -0.50 3.39
N SER A 277 -10.16 -0.62 4.30
CA SER A 277 -10.14 0.01 5.62
C SER A 277 -10.10 -1.08 6.68
N SER A 278 -9.34 -0.91 7.76
CA SER A 278 -9.19 -1.92 8.82
C SER A 278 -8.75 -1.31 10.15
N SER A 279 -8.75 -2.13 11.20
CA SER A 279 -8.18 -1.82 12.53
C SER A 279 -6.89 -2.61 12.74
N VAL A 280 -6.06 -2.22 13.72
CA VAL A 280 -4.83 -2.99 14.00
C VAL A 280 -5.12 -4.36 14.60
N ASN A 281 -6.24 -4.54 15.29
CA ASN A 281 -6.70 -5.86 15.76
C ASN A 281 -7.04 -6.79 14.60
N ASP A 282 -7.78 -6.30 13.61
CA ASP A 282 -8.11 -7.07 12.41
C ASP A 282 -6.85 -7.38 11.59
N MET A 283 -5.97 -6.39 11.39
CA MET A 283 -4.70 -6.60 10.69
C MET A 283 -3.78 -7.59 11.43
N ALA A 284 -3.88 -7.71 12.76
CA ALA A 284 -3.16 -8.73 13.51
C ALA A 284 -3.64 -10.15 13.15
N HIS A 285 -4.95 -10.38 12.98
CA HIS A 285 -5.47 -11.67 12.50
C HIS A 285 -4.95 -12.01 11.10
N TRP A 286 -4.91 -11.02 10.20
CA TRP A 286 -4.35 -11.19 8.85
C TRP A 286 -2.85 -11.50 8.87
N MET A 287 -2.04 -10.73 9.62
CA MET A 287 -0.60 -10.99 9.72
C MET A 287 -0.30 -12.37 10.31
N SER A 288 -1.02 -12.79 11.35
CA SER A 288 -0.87 -14.13 11.92
C SER A 288 -1.15 -15.23 10.90
N MET A 289 -2.17 -15.07 10.05
CA MET A 289 -2.47 -16.03 8.98
C MET A 289 -1.36 -16.07 7.92
N VAL A 290 -0.84 -14.92 7.51
CA VAL A 290 0.23 -14.84 6.51
C VAL A 290 1.52 -15.50 7.03
N LEU A 291 1.90 -15.21 8.28
CA LEU A 291 3.08 -15.82 8.93
C LEU A 291 2.92 -17.34 9.10
N ALA A 292 1.70 -17.81 9.38
CA ALA A 292 1.37 -19.23 9.48
C ALA A 292 1.10 -19.91 8.12
N GLY A 293 1.54 -19.30 7.01
CA GLY A 293 1.47 -19.90 5.68
C GLY A 293 0.03 -20.15 5.19
N GLY A 294 -0.91 -19.26 5.52
CA GLY A 294 -2.30 -19.39 5.07
C GLY A 294 -3.26 -20.01 6.09
N THR A 295 -2.78 -20.34 7.30
CA THR A 295 -3.56 -21.04 8.33
C THR A 295 -3.91 -20.12 9.50
N THR A 296 -5.13 -20.20 10.00
CA THR A 296 -5.56 -19.47 11.21
C THR A 296 -5.00 -20.06 12.48
N SER A 297 -5.09 -19.34 13.59
CA SER A 297 -4.72 -19.85 14.93
C SER A 297 -5.55 -21.06 15.39
N SER A 298 -6.74 -21.28 14.82
CA SER A 298 -7.56 -22.47 15.09
C SER A 298 -7.15 -23.70 14.26
N GLY A 299 -6.16 -23.56 13.37
CA GLY A 299 -5.69 -24.62 12.47
C GLY A 299 -6.48 -24.72 11.17
N GLN A 300 -7.48 -23.85 10.93
CA GLN A 300 -8.18 -23.81 9.65
C GLN A 300 -7.27 -23.22 8.57
N ARG A 301 -6.98 -23.99 7.52
CA ARG A 301 -6.30 -23.49 6.32
C ARG A 301 -7.27 -22.66 5.48
N ILE A 302 -6.96 -21.38 5.32
CA ILE A 302 -7.71 -20.46 4.45
C ILE A 302 -7.05 -20.44 3.07
N VAL A 303 -5.74 -20.18 3.02
CA VAL A 303 -4.96 -20.11 1.78
C VAL A 303 -3.96 -21.25 1.75
N ASP A 304 -3.73 -21.87 0.60
CA ASP A 304 -2.64 -22.82 0.44
C ASP A 304 -1.28 -22.10 0.42
N ALA A 305 -0.29 -22.68 1.09
CA ALA A 305 1.03 -22.07 1.21
C ALA A 305 1.68 -21.88 -0.17
N ASP A 306 1.49 -22.82 -1.08
CA ASP A 306 2.01 -22.74 -2.46
C ASP A 306 1.34 -21.61 -3.25
N ALA A 307 0.05 -21.35 -3.02
CA ALA A 307 -0.67 -20.24 -3.65
C ALA A 307 -0.23 -18.88 -3.10
N LEU A 308 0.16 -18.82 -1.83
CA LEU A 308 0.62 -17.60 -1.16
C LEU A 308 2.10 -17.29 -1.44
N THR A 309 2.94 -18.31 -1.64
CA THR A 309 4.40 -18.17 -1.77
C THR A 309 4.85 -17.15 -2.83
N PRO A 310 4.28 -17.12 -4.06
CA PRO A 310 4.64 -16.11 -5.06
C PRO A 310 4.31 -14.67 -4.66
N ALA A 311 3.31 -14.47 -3.78
CA ALA A 311 3.02 -13.16 -3.23
C ALA A 311 4.13 -12.68 -2.28
N LEU A 312 4.70 -13.61 -1.51
CA LEU A 312 5.68 -13.30 -0.48
C LEU A 312 7.13 -13.33 -1.01
N THR A 313 7.41 -13.99 -2.12
CA THR A 313 8.78 -14.14 -2.65
C THR A 313 9.10 -13.15 -3.76
N PRO A 314 10.39 -12.79 -4.00
CA PRO A 314 10.79 -11.91 -5.10
C PRO A 314 10.31 -12.38 -6.48
N GLN A 315 9.61 -11.53 -7.22
CA GLN A 315 9.13 -11.78 -8.60
C GLN A 315 9.66 -10.75 -9.63
N ILE A 316 10.22 -9.64 -9.14
CA ILE A 316 10.87 -8.59 -9.95
C ILE A 316 11.79 -7.74 -9.05
N VAL A 317 12.83 -7.13 -9.64
CA VAL A 317 13.62 -6.08 -8.99
C VAL A 317 12.81 -4.78 -9.02
N SER A 318 12.47 -4.23 -7.85
CA SER A 318 11.74 -2.97 -7.73
C SER A 318 12.63 -1.76 -7.51
N SER A 319 13.82 -1.99 -6.93
CA SER A 319 14.83 -0.96 -6.76
C SER A 319 16.20 -1.57 -7.05
N PRO A 320 16.79 -1.30 -8.23
CA PRO A 320 18.13 -1.76 -8.55
C PRO A 320 19.15 -1.28 -7.50
N ALA A 321 20.16 -2.11 -7.23
CA ALA A 321 21.30 -1.71 -6.40
C ALA A 321 22.12 -0.61 -7.10
N ALA A 322 22.56 0.40 -6.36
CA ALA A 322 23.36 1.50 -6.93
C ALA A 322 24.85 1.15 -7.05
N ALA A 323 25.33 0.23 -6.21
CA ALA A 323 26.68 -0.33 -6.24
C ALA A 323 26.66 -1.88 -6.07
N PRO A 324 27.75 -2.59 -6.43
CA PRO A 324 27.81 -4.06 -6.31
C PRO A 324 27.63 -4.62 -4.89
N ASP A 325 27.89 -3.82 -3.86
CA ASP A 325 27.74 -4.15 -2.44
C ASP A 325 26.43 -3.63 -1.81
N ASP A 326 25.61 -2.90 -2.58
CA ASP A 326 24.28 -2.50 -2.17
C ASP A 326 23.27 -3.65 -2.32
N ARG A 327 22.22 -3.61 -1.50
CA ARG A 327 21.08 -4.55 -1.63
C ARG A 327 20.06 -3.98 -2.61
N ALA A 328 19.60 -4.81 -3.53
CA ALA A 328 18.45 -4.49 -4.35
C ALA A 328 17.13 -4.62 -3.56
N GLY A 329 16.15 -3.81 -3.91
CA GLY A 329 14.75 -3.98 -3.54
C GLY A 329 14.05 -4.94 -4.49
N PHE A 330 13.16 -5.77 -3.96
CA PHE A 330 12.36 -6.69 -4.75
C PHE A 330 10.89 -6.61 -4.39
N TYR A 331 10.06 -7.06 -5.31
CA TYR A 331 8.61 -7.08 -5.15
C TYR A 331 8.06 -8.45 -5.52
N GLY A 332 7.17 -8.98 -4.68
CA GLY A 332 6.36 -10.16 -4.95
C GLY A 332 5.01 -9.79 -5.57
N TYR A 333 4.02 -10.67 -5.51
CA TYR A 333 2.65 -10.30 -5.90
C TYR A 333 1.99 -9.46 -4.80
N GLY A 334 2.08 -8.13 -4.89
CA GLY A 334 1.46 -7.18 -3.95
C GLY A 334 2.20 -6.98 -2.63
N PHE A 335 3.46 -7.39 -2.52
CA PHE A 335 4.31 -7.21 -1.34
C PHE A 335 5.70 -6.72 -1.74
N ASN A 336 6.29 -5.83 -0.94
CA ASN A 336 7.75 -5.70 -0.92
C ASN A 336 8.32 -6.97 -0.28
N SER A 337 9.32 -7.57 -0.91
CA SER A 337 9.87 -8.86 -0.52
C SER A 337 11.39 -8.85 -0.59
N SER A 338 12.05 -8.30 0.43
CA SER A 338 13.51 -8.06 0.42
C SER A 338 14.22 -8.79 1.55
N VAL A 339 15.55 -8.76 1.54
CA VAL A 339 16.40 -9.30 2.60
C VAL A 339 16.94 -8.15 3.44
N THR A 340 16.84 -8.26 4.76
CA THR A 340 17.33 -7.28 5.73
C THR A 340 18.85 -7.31 5.83
N GLU A 341 19.42 -6.32 6.52
CA GLU A 341 20.84 -6.32 6.84
C GLU A 341 21.27 -7.55 7.67
N ALA A 342 20.39 -8.07 8.52
CA ALA A 342 20.62 -9.27 9.32
C ALA A 342 20.54 -10.58 8.50
N GLY A 343 20.34 -10.50 7.18
CA GLY A 343 20.20 -11.66 6.30
C GLY A 343 18.85 -12.37 6.44
N ARG A 344 17.82 -11.70 6.94
CA ARG A 344 16.47 -12.26 7.08
C ARG A 344 15.58 -11.79 5.94
N THR A 345 14.71 -12.65 5.43
CA THR A 345 13.63 -12.20 4.55
C THR A 345 12.66 -11.31 5.34
N GLN A 346 12.22 -10.21 4.73
CA GLN A 346 11.20 -9.31 5.24
C GLN A 346 10.16 -9.05 4.16
N PHE A 347 8.90 -9.20 4.54
CA PHE A 347 7.74 -8.80 3.72
C PHE A 347 7.17 -7.51 4.28
N SER A 348 6.79 -6.57 3.42
CA SER A 348 6.20 -5.31 3.87
C SER A 348 5.37 -4.66 2.78
N HIS A 349 4.62 -3.63 3.15
CA HIS A 349 4.08 -2.67 2.20
C HIS A 349 3.78 -1.37 2.94
N SER A 350 4.08 -0.22 2.33
CA SER A 350 3.66 1.09 2.81
C SER A 350 2.38 1.55 2.10
N GLY A 351 1.51 2.25 2.81
CA GLY A 351 0.30 2.86 2.29
C GLY A 351 0.32 4.35 2.51
N ALA A 352 -0.06 5.09 1.47
CA ALA A 352 -0.11 6.53 1.49
C ALA A 352 -1.38 7.03 0.80
N PHE A 353 -2.12 7.88 1.50
CA PHE A 353 -3.02 8.84 0.86
C PHE A 353 -2.63 10.25 1.27
N ALA A 354 -2.33 11.10 0.29
CA ALA A 354 -2.04 12.53 0.48
C ALA A 354 -3.14 13.24 1.27
N SER A 355 -4.37 12.79 1.08
CA SER A 355 -5.57 13.23 1.79
C SER A 355 -5.69 12.78 3.26
N GLY A 356 -4.72 12.03 3.80
CA GLY A 356 -4.59 11.85 5.25
C GLY A 356 -4.45 10.42 5.76
N ALA A 357 -3.72 9.55 5.07
CA ALA A 357 -3.37 8.23 5.59
C ALA A 357 -1.89 7.90 5.34
N GLY A 358 -1.20 7.43 6.38
CA GLY A 358 0.15 6.89 6.32
C GLY A 358 0.18 5.58 7.11
N THR A 359 0.37 4.46 6.42
CA THR A 359 0.23 3.12 7.01
C THR A 359 1.37 2.23 6.56
N THR A 360 1.71 1.23 7.36
CA THR A 360 2.68 0.23 6.95
C THR A 360 2.51 -1.03 7.76
N PHE A 361 2.96 -2.15 7.20
CA PHE A 361 3.29 -3.33 7.98
C PHE A 361 4.66 -3.85 7.54
N LEU A 362 5.30 -4.60 8.42
CA LEU A 362 6.39 -5.50 8.05
C LEU A 362 6.28 -6.81 8.82
N MET A 363 6.78 -7.88 8.20
CA MET A 363 6.82 -9.24 8.74
C MET A 363 8.21 -9.85 8.52
N ILE A 364 8.71 -10.54 9.53
CA ILE A 364 9.99 -11.28 9.50
C ILE A 364 9.66 -12.75 9.80
N PRO A 365 9.50 -13.61 8.78
CA PRO A 365 9.01 -14.99 8.96
C PRO A 365 9.92 -15.85 9.82
N SER A 366 11.24 -15.68 9.68
CA SER A 366 12.23 -16.41 10.48
C SER A 366 12.21 -16.04 11.97
N ALA A 367 11.47 -14.99 12.34
CA ALA A 367 11.20 -14.59 13.72
C ALA A 367 9.75 -14.85 14.14
N ASP A 368 8.93 -15.40 13.23
CA ASP A 368 7.47 -15.50 13.30
C ASP A 368 6.85 -14.20 13.86
N LEU A 369 7.21 -13.07 13.25
CA LEU A 369 6.95 -11.73 13.78
C LEU A 369 6.29 -10.84 12.72
N GLY A 370 5.27 -10.08 13.13
CA GLY A 370 4.68 -9.01 12.34
C GLY A 370 4.40 -7.77 13.18
N ILE A 371 4.56 -6.59 12.57
CA ILE A 371 4.15 -5.31 13.14
C ILE A 371 3.40 -4.49 12.08
N VAL A 372 2.29 -3.87 12.50
CA VAL A 372 1.50 -2.94 11.68
C VAL A 372 1.35 -1.62 12.40
N ALA A 373 1.50 -0.51 11.69
CA ALA A 373 1.24 0.84 12.18
C ALA A 373 0.32 1.60 11.21
N LEU A 374 -0.77 2.15 11.74
CA LEU A 374 -1.79 2.88 10.98
C LEU A 374 -1.90 4.30 11.52
N THR A 375 -1.79 5.31 10.66
CA THR A 375 -1.94 6.73 11.04
C THR A 375 -3.00 7.41 10.19
N ASN A 376 -3.60 8.46 10.75
CA ASN A 376 -4.58 9.32 10.07
C ASN A 376 -3.99 10.68 9.67
N ALA A 377 -2.72 10.67 9.29
CA ALA A 377 -1.97 11.83 8.83
C ALA A 377 -1.51 11.60 7.39
N ALA A 378 -1.43 12.68 6.60
CA ALA A 378 -0.77 12.67 5.30
C ALA A 378 0.65 12.13 5.45
N PRO A 379 1.15 11.38 4.46
CA PRO A 379 2.35 10.56 4.59
C PRO A 379 3.59 11.42 4.81
N ILE A 380 4.27 11.18 5.93
CA ILE A 380 5.56 11.81 6.29
C ILE A 380 6.59 10.78 6.77
N GLY A 381 6.36 9.49 6.49
CA GLY A 381 7.23 8.40 6.94
C GLY A 381 7.11 8.02 8.41
N ALA A 382 6.09 8.50 9.13
CA ALA A 382 5.97 8.28 10.57
C ALA A 382 5.68 6.81 10.93
N ALA A 383 4.79 6.15 10.18
CA ALA A 383 4.44 4.75 10.40
C ALA A 383 5.65 3.84 10.15
N GLU A 384 6.37 4.09 9.05
CA GLU A 384 7.59 3.39 8.64
C GLU A 384 8.73 3.62 9.62
N THR A 385 8.87 4.84 10.14
CA THR A 385 9.86 5.14 11.18
C THR A 385 9.63 4.29 12.43
N LEU A 386 8.37 4.11 12.85
CA LEU A 386 8.04 3.30 14.01
C LEU A 386 8.39 1.82 13.78
N THR A 387 7.96 1.26 12.64
CA THR A 387 8.17 -0.16 12.34
C THR A 387 9.64 -0.48 12.07
N GLY A 388 10.37 0.41 11.39
CA GLY A 388 11.83 0.29 11.20
C GLY A 388 12.60 0.30 12.52
N LYS A 389 12.31 1.24 13.42
CA LYS A 389 12.93 1.27 14.77
C LYS A 389 12.61 0.00 15.56
N PHE A 390 11.38 -0.49 15.49
CA PHE A 390 11.00 -1.73 16.15
C PHE A 390 11.77 -2.93 15.57
N ALA A 391 11.86 -3.03 14.25
CA ALA A 391 12.58 -4.10 13.56
C ALA A 391 14.09 -4.09 13.88
N ASP A 392 14.70 -2.91 14.02
CA ASP A 392 16.09 -2.79 14.46
C ASP A 392 16.28 -3.32 15.89
N ILE A 393 15.41 -2.93 16.82
CA ILE A 393 15.51 -3.40 18.21
C ILE A 393 15.34 -4.92 18.28
N VAL A 394 14.44 -5.50 17.48
CA VAL A 394 14.28 -6.95 17.41
C VAL A 394 15.54 -7.62 16.85
N GLN A 395 16.11 -7.11 15.76
CA GLN A 395 17.21 -7.79 15.07
C GLN A 395 18.57 -7.53 15.71
N PHE A 396 18.76 -6.38 16.37
CA PHE A 396 20.06 -5.89 16.84
C PHE A 396 20.07 -5.46 18.31
N GLY A 397 18.92 -5.40 18.99
CA GLY A 397 18.81 -4.96 20.39
C GLY A 397 18.75 -3.44 20.59
N GLU A 398 19.06 -2.67 19.55
CA GLU A 398 19.07 -1.21 19.55
C GLU A 398 18.52 -0.63 18.25
N VAL A 399 18.23 0.68 18.23
CA VAL A 399 17.88 1.37 16.98
C VAL A 399 19.18 1.67 16.25
N LYS A 400 19.34 1.10 15.06
CA LYS A 400 20.59 1.18 14.29
C LYS A 400 20.58 2.31 13.28
N HIS A 401 19.40 2.65 12.76
CA HIS A 401 19.26 3.62 11.68
C HIS A 401 18.45 4.85 12.09
N ASP A 402 18.78 6.00 11.48
CA ASP A 402 17.94 7.19 11.57
C ASP A 402 16.76 7.09 10.59
N TRP A 403 15.83 6.19 10.93
CA TRP A 403 14.63 5.94 10.14
C TRP A 403 13.77 7.19 9.92
N ALA A 404 13.80 8.15 10.85
CA ALA A 404 13.02 9.38 10.73
C ALA A 404 13.52 10.22 9.57
N THR A 405 14.84 10.37 9.41
CA THR A 405 15.44 11.08 8.28
C THR A 405 15.27 10.29 6.97
N LEU A 406 15.51 8.97 6.99
CA LEU A 406 15.40 8.14 5.80
C LEU A 406 13.99 8.17 5.19
N TYR A 407 12.96 7.88 6.01
CA TYR A 407 11.59 7.91 5.53
C TYR A 407 11.05 9.33 5.35
N GLY A 408 11.49 10.30 6.16
CA GLY A 408 11.17 11.71 5.94
C GLY A 408 11.62 12.18 4.55
N ASN A 409 12.81 11.79 4.10
CA ASN A 409 13.31 12.08 2.76
C ASN A 409 12.57 11.30 1.68
N ALA A 410 12.30 10.00 1.90
CA ALA A 410 11.58 9.18 0.93
C ALA A 410 10.15 9.69 0.64
N PHE A 411 9.49 10.29 1.64
CA PHE A 411 8.16 10.89 1.49
C PHE A 411 8.18 12.39 1.19
N ALA A 412 9.35 13.04 1.17
CA ALA A 412 9.44 14.48 1.02
C ALA A 412 8.83 14.98 -0.29
N ASP A 413 9.04 14.25 -1.39
CA ASP A 413 8.55 14.63 -2.71
C ASP A 413 7.02 14.56 -2.82
N MET A 414 6.37 13.65 -2.08
CA MET A 414 4.90 13.57 -2.05
C MET A 414 4.26 14.84 -1.46
N SER A 415 4.98 15.56 -0.60
CA SER A 415 4.48 16.79 0.04
C SER A 415 4.72 18.05 -0.80
N LYS A 416 5.38 17.92 -1.96
CA LYS A 416 5.69 19.08 -2.81
C LYS A 416 4.54 19.40 -3.75
N PRO A 417 4.16 20.69 -3.89
CA PRO A 417 3.25 21.10 -4.95
C PRO A 417 3.85 20.83 -6.34
N VAL A 418 2.99 20.52 -7.31
CA VAL A 418 3.37 20.14 -8.68
C VAL A 418 3.11 21.27 -9.70
N GLY A 419 3.94 21.29 -10.75
CA GLY A 419 3.83 22.19 -11.91
C GLY A 419 5.00 23.16 -12.05
N SER A 420 5.36 23.53 -13.29
CA SER A 420 6.53 24.37 -13.58
C SER A 420 6.42 25.81 -13.09
N LEU A 421 5.19 26.27 -12.80
CA LEU A 421 4.93 27.62 -12.32
C LEU A 421 4.76 27.71 -10.80
N VAL A 422 5.00 26.62 -10.07
CA VAL A 422 5.00 26.62 -8.59
C VAL A 422 5.99 27.67 -8.07
N GLY A 423 5.50 28.57 -7.21
CA GLY A 423 6.30 29.65 -6.62
C GLY A 423 6.65 30.80 -7.57
N GLN A 424 6.22 30.74 -8.84
CA GLN A 424 6.46 31.81 -9.82
C GLN A 424 5.39 32.90 -9.70
N SER A 425 5.78 34.15 -9.98
CA SER A 425 4.84 35.27 -10.11
C SER A 425 4.40 35.44 -11.58
N PRO A 426 3.15 35.86 -11.84
CA PRO A 426 2.73 36.22 -13.19
C PRO A 426 3.67 37.27 -13.81
N PRO A 427 3.93 37.24 -15.13
CA PRO A 427 4.74 38.23 -15.80
C PRO A 427 4.21 39.65 -15.57
N ALA A 428 5.10 40.62 -15.35
CA ALA A 428 4.70 42.02 -15.11
C ALA A 428 4.04 42.68 -16.33
N ASN A 429 4.46 42.28 -17.54
CA ASN A 429 3.93 42.77 -18.81
C ASN A 429 3.61 41.57 -19.71
N PRO A 430 2.52 40.83 -19.44
CA PRO A 430 2.17 39.66 -20.23
C PRO A 430 1.73 40.08 -21.63
N THR A 431 2.08 39.28 -22.64
CA THR A 431 1.51 39.38 -23.97
C THR A 431 -0.02 39.26 -23.84
N PRO A 432 -0.82 40.16 -24.44
CA PRO A 432 -2.27 40.09 -24.32
C PRO A 432 -2.84 38.77 -24.82
N ALA A 433 -3.88 38.27 -24.14
CA ALA A 433 -4.67 37.16 -24.63
C ALA A 433 -5.35 37.50 -25.97
N GLN A 434 -5.58 36.49 -26.80
CA GLN A 434 -6.50 36.56 -27.93
C GLN A 434 -7.95 36.70 -27.44
N PRO A 435 -8.92 37.05 -28.32
CA PRO A 435 -10.33 37.02 -27.95
C PRO A 435 -10.71 35.66 -27.34
N LEU A 436 -11.49 35.65 -26.26
CA LEU A 436 -11.80 34.42 -25.52
C LEU A 436 -12.44 33.33 -26.40
N SER A 437 -13.23 33.74 -27.40
CA SER A 437 -13.82 32.85 -28.41
C SER A 437 -12.80 31.99 -29.16
N THR A 438 -11.53 32.43 -29.23
CA THR A 438 -10.43 31.64 -29.81
C THR A 438 -10.18 30.36 -29.00
N TYR A 439 -10.32 30.42 -27.68
CA TYR A 439 -10.03 29.32 -26.75
C TYR A 439 -11.28 28.49 -26.39
N VAL A 440 -12.49 29.05 -26.52
CA VAL A 440 -13.75 28.37 -26.15
C VAL A 440 -14.04 27.20 -27.10
N GLY A 441 -14.24 25.99 -26.56
CA GLY A 441 -14.59 24.84 -27.36
C GLY A 441 -14.45 23.52 -26.61
N VAL A 442 -14.77 22.43 -27.31
CA VAL A 442 -14.62 21.06 -26.82
C VAL A 442 -13.33 20.49 -27.37
N TYR A 443 -12.51 19.94 -26.48
CA TYR A 443 -11.22 19.31 -26.78
C TYR A 443 -11.25 17.85 -26.32
N GLN A 444 -10.62 16.97 -27.09
CA GLN A 444 -10.63 15.53 -26.87
C GLN A 444 -9.22 15.00 -26.61
N ASN A 445 -9.11 14.05 -25.69
CA ASN A 445 -7.90 13.29 -25.43
C ASN A 445 -8.27 11.81 -25.18
N PRO A 446 -7.52 10.84 -25.74
CA PRO A 446 -7.85 9.42 -25.63
C PRO A 446 -7.69 8.85 -24.21
N VAL A 447 -6.82 9.45 -23.38
CA VAL A 447 -6.57 9.03 -22.01
C VAL A 447 -7.52 9.75 -21.04
N TYR A 448 -7.52 11.08 -21.06
CA TYR A 448 -8.23 11.92 -20.09
C TYR A 448 -9.65 12.29 -20.49
N GLY A 449 -10.07 11.94 -21.71
CA GLY A 449 -11.41 12.19 -22.23
C GLY A 449 -11.61 13.63 -22.68
N GLN A 450 -12.86 14.09 -22.58
CA GLN A 450 -13.27 15.43 -23.01
C GLN A 450 -12.84 16.49 -21.99
N ALA A 451 -12.34 17.61 -22.51
CA ALA A 451 -12.14 18.86 -21.81
C ALA A 451 -12.92 19.98 -22.53
N GLU A 452 -13.78 20.71 -21.82
CA GLU A 452 -14.56 21.81 -22.39
C GLU A 452 -14.09 23.14 -21.80
N VAL A 453 -13.70 24.06 -22.68
CA VAL A 453 -13.37 25.44 -22.31
C VAL A 453 -14.56 26.33 -22.64
N ARG A 454 -15.12 27.00 -21.64
CA ARG A 454 -16.30 27.86 -21.76
C ARG A 454 -15.99 29.30 -21.35
N ASP A 455 -16.66 30.26 -21.98
CA ASP A 455 -16.72 31.63 -21.47
C ASP A 455 -17.83 31.73 -20.42
N ASN A 456 -17.48 32.20 -19.24
CA ASN A 456 -18.38 32.49 -18.15
C ASN A 456 -18.19 33.93 -17.68
N GLY A 457 -18.81 34.88 -18.39
CA GLY A 457 -18.80 36.30 -18.02
C GLY A 457 -17.43 36.96 -18.18
N GLY A 458 -16.72 36.64 -19.27
CA GLY A 458 -15.38 37.18 -19.54
C GLY A 458 -14.25 36.42 -18.86
N LYS A 459 -14.54 35.22 -18.35
CA LYS A 459 -13.57 34.30 -17.74
C LYS A 459 -13.63 32.95 -18.43
N LEU A 460 -12.46 32.35 -18.68
CA LEU A 460 -12.41 30.99 -19.19
C LEU A 460 -12.58 29.98 -18.05
N MET A 461 -13.46 29.02 -18.24
CA MET A 461 -13.68 27.89 -17.36
C MET A 461 -13.30 26.60 -18.08
N LEU A 462 -12.48 25.77 -17.45
CA LEU A 462 -12.13 24.42 -17.90
C LEU A 462 -12.98 23.40 -17.13
N ASP A 463 -13.80 22.65 -17.85
CA ASP A 463 -14.60 21.54 -17.33
C ASP A 463 -14.03 20.21 -17.84
N MET A 464 -13.79 19.26 -16.93
CA MET A 464 -13.24 17.94 -17.25
C MET A 464 -13.90 16.82 -16.43
N GLY A 465 -13.74 15.58 -16.91
CA GLY A 465 -14.29 14.38 -16.28
C GLY A 465 -15.77 14.12 -16.62
N PRO A 466 -16.33 12.98 -16.18
CA PRO A 466 -17.73 12.63 -16.45
C PRO A 466 -18.70 13.73 -16.02
N GLY A 467 -19.49 14.27 -16.94
CA GLY A 467 -20.45 15.34 -16.64
C GLY A 467 -19.84 16.68 -16.22
N GLY A 468 -18.54 16.90 -16.44
CA GLY A 468 -17.86 18.14 -16.06
C GLY A 468 -17.73 18.33 -14.55
N VAL A 469 -17.53 17.24 -13.81
CA VAL A 469 -17.37 17.25 -12.34
C VAL A 469 -16.18 18.11 -11.88
N THR A 470 -15.10 18.15 -12.66
CA THR A 470 -13.94 19.00 -12.36
C THR A 470 -14.08 20.31 -13.09
N LYS A 471 -14.26 21.41 -12.36
CA LYS A 471 -14.33 22.77 -12.92
C LYS A 471 -13.20 23.62 -12.38
N ARG A 472 -12.52 24.36 -13.26
CA ARG A 472 -11.38 25.22 -12.93
C ARG A 472 -11.49 26.54 -13.67
N GLU A 473 -11.33 27.65 -12.96
CA GLU A 473 -11.14 28.97 -13.59
C GLU A 473 -9.73 29.02 -14.20
N LEU A 474 -9.63 29.30 -15.49
CA LEU A 474 -8.37 29.53 -16.18
C LEU A 474 -7.98 31.00 -16.06
N ARG A 475 -6.85 31.27 -15.40
CA ARG A 475 -6.29 32.61 -15.22
C ARG A 475 -5.24 32.87 -16.29
N HIS A 476 -5.39 33.97 -17.03
CA HIS A 476 -4.41 34.37 -18.04
C HIS A 476 -3.03 34.56 -17.40
N TRP A 477 -1.99 34.06 -18.08
CA TRP A 477 -0.60 34.14 -17.63
C TRP A 477 0.25 34.95 -18.62
N ASP A 478 0.30 34.52 -19.88
CA ASP A 478 1.07 35.18 -20.94
C ASP A 478 0.61 34.68 -22.31
N GLY A 479 0.24 35.59 -23.22
CA GLY A 479 -0.19 35.23 -24.58
C GLY A 479 -1.30 34.18 -24.59
N ASN A 480 -1.00 33.01 -25.16
CA ASN A 480 -1.91 31.85 -25.21
C ASN A 480 -1.77 30.88 -24.03
N THR A 481 -1.08 31.29 -22.98
CA THR A 481 -0.91 30.50 -21.76
C THR A 481 -1.84 31.00 -20.66
N TYR A 482 -2.56 30.05 -20.08
CA TYR A 482 -3.39 30.19 -18.91
C TYR A 482 -2.92 29.25 -17.81
N THR A 483 -3.43 29.43 -16.60
CA THR A 483 -3.11 28.60 -15.44
C THR A 483 -4.36 28.29 -14.63
N PHE A 484 -4.31 27.19 -13.87
CA PHE A 484 -5.25 26.94 -12.79
C PHE A 484 -4.53 26.28 -11.62
N THR A 485 -5.02 26.55 -10.40
CA THR A 485 -4.58 25.83 -9.20
C THR A 485 -5.41 24.56 -9.02
N LEU A 486 -4.81 23.55 -8.44
CA LEU A 486 -5.47 22.27 -8.17
C LEU A 486 -4.99 21.70 -6.83
N GLN A 487 -5.87 20.94 -6.21
CA GLN A 487 -5.59 20.18 -5.00
C GLN A 487 -6.44 18.92 -5.04
N ASN A 488 -5.79 17.77 -4.99
CA ASN A 488 -6.41 16.44 -5.00
C ASN A 488 -5.39 15.41 -4.44
N GLU A 489 -5.64 14.12 -4.66
CA GLU A 489 -4.78 13.05 -4.17
C GLU A 489 -3.38 13.04 -4.79
N ASN A 490 -3.23 13.58 -6.00
CA ASN A 490 -1.97 13.60 -6.75
C ASN A 490 -1.40 15.03 -6.91
N ALA A 491 -1.94 16.01 -6.17
CA ALA A 491 -1.51 17.40 -6.20
C ALA A 491 -1.73 18.08 -4.85
N GLU A 492 -0.63 18.40 -4.18
CA GLU A 492 -0.63 19.08 -2.88
C GLU A 492 -1.07 20.56 -2.98
N PRO A 493 -1.55 21.18 -1.88
CA PRO A 493 -1.90 22.59 -1.88
C PRO A 493 -0.72 23.46 -2.34
N GLY A 494 -1.02 24.42 -3.23
CA GLY A 494 -0.03 25.26 -3.89
C GLY A 494 0.37 24.78 -5.29
N SER A 495 -0.11 23.61 -5.72
CA SER A 495 0.08 23.13 -7.09
C SER A 495 -0.61 24.04 -8.11
N ILE A 496 0.03 24.22 -9.26
CA ILE A 496 -0.44 25.08 -10.35
C ILE A 496 -0.12 24.41 -11.69
N SER A 497 -1.13 24.24 -12.54
CA SER A 497 -0.95 23.69 -13.88
C SER A 497 -1.03 24.79 -14.91
N LYS A 498 -0.11 24.75 -15.87
CA LYS A 498 -0.18 25.51 -17.11
C LYS A 498 -1.16 24.88 -18.10
N VAL A 499 -1.86 25.73 -18.86
CA VAL A 499 -2.66 25.37 -20.04
C VAL A 499 -2.18 26.24 -21.20
N THR A 500 -1.71 25.62 -22.28
CA THR A 500 -1.23 26.35 -23.47
C THR A 500 -2.09 26.00 -24.67
N PHE A 501 -2.56 27.02 -25.39
CA PHE A 501 -3.32 26.87 -26.63
C PHE A 501 -2.42 27.11 -27.84
N ASP A 502 -2.44 26.17 -28.80
CA ASP A 502 -1.72 26.27 -30.07
C ASP A 502 -2.57 25.71 -31.22
N GLY A 503 -3.13 26.62 -32.04
CA GLY A 503 -4.08 26.26 -33.10
C GLY A 503 -5.27 25.45 -32.57
N PRO A 504 -5.54 24.24 -33.08
CA PRO A 504 -6.58 23.36 -32.55
C PRO A 504 -6.17 22.61 -31.27
N GLY A 505 -4.90 22.69 -30.86
CA GLY A 505 -4.35 22.00 -29.70
C GLY A 505 -4.50 22.80 -28.39
N MET A 506 -4.73 22.07 -27.30
CA MET A 506 -4.66 22.56 -25.93
C MET A 506 -3.83 21.57 -25.10
N SER A 507 -2.69 22.02 -24.59
CA SER A 507 -1.84 21.21 -23.71
C SER A 507 -2.09 21.57 -22.25
N ILE A 508 -2.38 20.58 -21.41
CA ILE A 508 -2.52 20.76 -19.96
C ILE A 508 -1.36 20.06 -19.25
N GLU A 509 -0.47 20.85 -18.66
CA GLU A 509 0.78 20.39 -18.04
C GLU A 509 0.57 19.31 -16.97
N TYR A 510 -0.43 19.45 -16.10
CA TYR A 510 -0.67 18.45 -15.07
C TYR A 510 -1.00 17.06 -15.62
N TYR A 511 -1.59 16.99 -16.82
CA TYR A 511 -1.91 15.73 -17.50
C TYR A 511 -0.83 15.32 -18.50
N ASP A 512 0.21 16.15 -18.66
CA ASP A 512 1.37 15.88 -19.52
C ASP A 512 2.46 15.18 -18.71
N ASP A 513 2.23 13.89 -18.46
CA ASP A 513 3.20 13.00 -17.83
C ASP A 513 4.33 12.58 -18.79
N ALA A 514 5.22 11.69 -18.35
CA ALA A 514 6.36 11.20 -19.14
C ALA A 514 5.96 10.54 -20.49
N SER A 515 4.66 10.31 -20.72
CA SER A 515 4.12 9.75 -21.95
C SER A 515 3.54 10.80 -22.91
N ASN A 516 3.70 12.10 -22.63
CA ASN A 516 3.16 13.23 -23.41
C ASN A 516 1.64 13.15 -23.63
N ASN A 517 0.91 12.69 -22.62
CA ASN A 517 -0.54 12.48 -22.70
C ASN A 517 -1.35 13.78 -22.54
N GLY A 518 -0.72 14.94 -22.34
CA GLY A 518 -1.39 16.18 -21.94
C GLY A 518 -2.02 16.98 -23.08
N VAL A 519 -1.91 16.52 -24.33
CA VAL A 519 -2.41 17.24 -25.52
C VAL A 519 -3.86 16.86 -25.81
N PHE A 520 -4.74 17.84 -25.82
CA PHE A 520 -6.14 17.72 -26.21
C PHE A 520 -6.34 18.43 -27.56
N VAL A 521 -7.15 17.85 -28.44
CA VAL A 521 -7.41 18.40 -29.79
C VAL A 521 -8.86 18.83 -29.89
N ARG A 522 -9.10 20.05 -30.39
CA ARG A 522 -10.45 20.58 -30.59
C ARG A 522 -11.22 19.70 -31.58
N SER A 523 -12.41 19.26 -31.16
CA SER A 523 -13.35 18.48 -31.98
C SER A 523 -14.23 19.36 -32.86
#